data_AF-A0A3N5PWN5-F1
#
_entry.id   AF-A0A3N5PWN5-F1
#
_cell.length_a   1.000
_cell.length_b   1.000
_cell.length_c   1.000
_cell.angle_alpha   90.00
_cell.angle_beta   90.00
_cell.angle_gamma   90.00
#
_symmetry.space_group_name_H-M   'P 1'
#
loop_
_entity.id
_entity.type
_entity.pdbx_description
1 polymer ?
#
loop_
_entity_poly.entity_id
_entity_poly.type
_entity_poly.pdbx_seq_one_letter_code
_entity_poly.pdbx_strand_id
1 'polypeptide(L)'
;METTKHSNYGTGFLVGALVGGAVGAVVALLFAPKSGRELRRDIADRSEELVDKAQDFFNKEKDQVENAVDDVVNEGRMKAERIVSSARNQAESLLSNAEQVLRDARSRAKTVKDKSDQG
;
A
#
# COMPACT_ATOMS: atom_id res chain seq x y z
N MET A 1 20.90 -17.90 -25.66
CA MET A 1 21.20 -16.85 -24.67
C MET A 1 20.02 -16.80 -23.71
N GLU A 2 20.15 -17.41 -22.53
CA GLU A 2 19.13 -17.33 -21.47
C GLU A 2 19.16 -15.93 -20.86
N THR A 3 18.06 -15.20 -20.97
CA THR A 3 17.87 -13.95 -20.23
C THR A 3 17.37 -14.30 -18.83
N THR A 4 18.28 -14.18 -17.87
CA THR A 4 18.01 -14.30 -16.44
C THR A 4 16.95 -13.27 -16.03
N LYS A 5 15.77 -13.77 -15.67
CA LYS A 5 14.66 -13.00 -15.10
C LYS A 5 15.06 -12.53 -13.70
N HIS A 6 15.62 -11.33 -13.61
CA HIS A 6 15.99 -10.72 -12.34
C HIS A 6 14.71 -10.43 -11.54
N SER A 7 14.59 -11.06 -10.36
CA SER A 7 13.42 -10.97 -9.50
C SER A 7 13.29 -9.57 -8.87
N ASN A 8 12.39 -8.74 -9.41
CA ASN A 8 12.13 -7.36 -8.97
C ASN A 8 11.43 -7.20 -7.61
N TYR A 9 11.26 -8.27 -6.83
CA TYR A 9 10.62 -8.19 -5.50
C TYR A 9 11.44 -7.34 -4.52
N GLY A 10 12.78 -7.44 -4.56
CA GLY A 10 13.66 -6.64 -3.72
C GLY A 10 13.59 -5.15 -4.07
N THR A 11 13.55 -4.82 -5.36
CA THR A 11 13.41 -3.45 -5.85
C THR A 11 12.06 -2.85 -5.45
N GLY A 12 10.96 -3.60 -5.57
CA GLY A 12 9.63 -3.16 -5.16
C GLY A 12 9.51 -2.93 -3.65
N PHE A 13 10.12 -3.79 -2.84
CA PHE A 13 10.16 -3.62 -1.39
C PHE A 13 11.00 -2.41 -0.96
N LEU A 14 12.17 -2.20 -1.57
CA LEU A 14 13.03 -1.04 -1.26
C LEU A 14 12.34 0.28 -1.64
N VAL A 15 11.69 0.33 -2.81
CA VAL A 15 10.91 1.50 -3.22
C VAL A 15 9.74 1.73 -2.27
N GLY A 16 9.00 0.68 -1.91
CA GLY A 16 7.90 0.78 -0.95
C GLY A 16 8.35 1.24 0.44
N ALA A 17 9.48 0.73 0.92
CA ALA A 17 10.07 1.11 2.21
C ALA A 17 10.57 2.56 2.22
N LEU A 18 11.17 3.03 1.13
CA LEU A 18 11.59 4.43 1.00
C LEU A 18 10.39 5.38 1.00
N VAL A 19 9.35 5.08 0.21
CA VAL A 19 8.14 5.91 0.14
C VAL A 19 7.40 5.89 1.48
N GLY A 20 7.17 4.71 2.06
CA GLY A 20 6.51 4.57 3.36
C GLY A 20 7.29 5.22 4.50
N GLY A 21 8.63 5.07 4.49
CA GLY A 21 9.53 5.69 5.46
C GLY A 21 9.52 7.22 5.38
N ALA A 22 9.51 7.79 4.17
CA ALA A 22 9.42 9.23 3.97
C ALA A 22 8.09 9.80 4.50
N VAL A 23 6.96 9.16 4.15
CA VAL A 23 5.64 9.56 4.64
C VAL A 23 5.56 9.45 6.17
N GLY A 24 6.03 8.34 6.74
CA GLY A 24 6.07 8.13 8.19
C GLY A 24 6.94 9.14 8.92
N ALA A 25 8.10 9.50 8.34
CA ALA A 25 8.99 10.51 8.89
C ALA A 25 8.35 11.90 8.89
N VAL A 26 7.65 12.30 7.82
CA VAL A 26 6.92 13.59 7.79
C VAL A 26 5.84 13.63 8.86
N VAL A 27 5.05 12.56 8.99
CA VAL A 27 4.01 12.47 10.04
C VAL A 27 4.63 12.53 11.44
N ALA A 28 5.75 11.85 11.67
CA ALA A 28 6.47 11.88 12.93
C ALA A 28 7.05 13.28 13.24
N LEU A 29 7.63 13.96 12.25
CA LEU A 29 8.16 15.32 12.37
C LEU A 29 7.06 16.35 12.66
N LEU A 30 5.85 16.16 12.11
CA LEU A 30 4.69 17.01 12.41
C LEU A 30 4.18 16.81 13.83
N PHE A 31 4.24 15.58 14.36
CA PHE A 31 3.85 15.28 15.74
C PHE A 31 4.90 15.68 16.78
N ALA A 32 6.17 15.84 16.37
CA ALA A 32 7.25 16.24 17.26
C ALA A 32 7.28 17.78 17.46
N PRO A 33 7.13 18.29 18.70
CA PRO A 33 6.90 19.73 18.97
C PRO A 33 8.13 20.65 18.78
N LYS A 34 9.35 20.09 18.70
CA LYS A 34 10.61 20.85 18.50
C LYS A 34 11.02 20.92 17.02
N SER A 35 10.92 19.81 16.29
CA SER A 35 11.31 19.73 14.87
C SER A 35 10.49 20.66 13.98
N GLY A 36 9.22 20.90 14.29
CA GLY A 36 8.40 21.83 13.51
C GLY A 36 8.90 23.28 13.52
N ARG A 37 9.57 23.72 14.60
CA ARG A 37 10.13 25.09 14.70
C ARG A 37 11.45 25.23 13.95
N GLU A 38 12.35 24.25 14.09
CA GLU A 38 13.60 24.20 13.32
C GLU A 38 13.32 24.03 11.84
N LEU A 39 12.42 23.12 11.46
CA LEU A 39 12.04 22.91 10.07
C LEU A 39 11.40 24.16 9.45
N ARG A 40 10.53 24.88 10.16
CA ARG A 40 10.00 26.16 9.65
C ARG A 40 11.09 27.22 9.49
N ARG A 41 12.10 27.23 10.36
CA ARG A 41 13.21 28.18 10.31
C ARG A 41 14.16 27.84 9.15
N ASP A 42 14.53 26.58 9.00
CA ASP A 42 15.32 26.08 7.86
C ASP A 42 14.57 26.25 6.53
N ILE A 43 13.25 26.01 6.51
CA ILE A 43 12.42 26.31 5.34
C ILE A 43 12.45 27.80 5.08
N ALA A 44 12.21 28.67 6.07
CA ALA A 44 12.26 30.11 5.83
C ALA A 44 13.62 30.57 5.28
N ASP A 45 14.71 30.08 5.85
CA ASP A 45 16.09 30.45 5.48
C ASP A 45 16.52 29.87 4.12
N ARG A 46 15.96 28.74 3.68
CA ARG A 46 16.35 28.05 2.44
C ARG A 46 15.26 27.97 1.37
N SER A 47 14.06 28.48 1.64
CA SER A 47 12.88 28.36 0.78
C SER A 47 13.09 28.99 -0.58
N GLU A 48 13.73 30.15 -0.66
CA GLU A 48 13.98 30.84 -1.92
C GLU A 48 14.91 30.00 -2.83
N GLU A 49 16.01 29.50 -2.26
CA GLU A 49 16.99 28.67 -2.96
C GLU A 49 16.47 27.27 -3.30
N LEU A 50 15.60 26.71 -2.45
CA LEU A 50 14.91 25.44 -2.66
C LEU A 50 13.85 25.55 -3.74
N VAL A 51 13.09 26.64 -3.77
CA VAL A 51 12.06 26.87 -4.78
C VAL A 51 12.68 27.04 -6.16
N ASP A 52 13.77 27.79 -6.27
CA ASP A 52 14.48 27.95 -7.55
C ASP A 52 15.10 26.63 -8.03
N LYS A 53 15.77 25.88 -7.14
CA LYS A 53 16.30 24.55 -7.50
C LYS A 53 15.21 23.55 -7.81
N ALA A 54 14.09 23.58 -7.10
CA ALA A 54 12.95 22.70 -7.36
C ALA A 54 12.33 23.04 -8.71
N GLN A 55 12.15 24.32 -9.05
CA GLN A 55 11.66 24.72 -10.37
C GLN A 55 12.60 24.28 -11.49
N ASP A 56 13.91 24.46 -11.33
CA ASP A 56 14.90 24.00 -12.32
C ASP A 56 14.92 22.47 -12.48
N PHE A 57 14.76 21.73 -11.38
CA PHE A 57 14.71 20.27 -11.40
C PHE A 57 13.41 19.76 -12.03
N PHE A 58 12.26 20.34 -11.65
CA PHE A 58 10.96 20.03 -12.24
C PHE A 58 10.89 20.38 -13.72
N ASN A 59 11.48 21.51 -14.14
CA ASN A 59 11.49 21.92 -15.54
C ASN A 59 12.44 21.06 -16.39
N LYS A 60 13.56 20.56 -15.83
CA LYS A 60 14.48 19.65 -16.53
C LYS A 60 14.02 18.19 -16.57
N GLU A 61 13.22 17.75 -15.60
CA GLU A 61 12.68 16.39 -15.57
C GLU A 61 11.30 16.28 -16.23
N LYS A 62 10.55 17.38 -16.39
CA LYS A 62 9.22 17.36 -17.03
C LYS A 62 9.23 16.70 -18.42
N ASP A 63 10.22 17.02 -19.24
CA ASP A 63 10.36 16.49 -20.60
C ASP A 63 10.64 14.98 -20.63
N GLN A 64 11.19 14.41 -19.56
CA GLN A 64 11.45 12.97 -19.41
C GLN A 64 10.30 12.24 -18.70
N VAL A 65 9.58 12.95 -17.81
CA VAL A 65 8.50 12.40 -16.98
C VAL A 65 7.19 12.31 -17.75
N GLU A 66 6.88 13.21 -18.69
CA GLU A 66 5.64 13.15 -19.47
C GLU A 66 5.44 11.80 -20.20
N ASN A 67 6.51 11.21 -20.75
CA ASN A 67 6.44 9.91 -21.41
C ASN A 67 6.39 8.72 -20.42
N ALA A 68 6.89 8.90 -19.18
CA ALA A 68 6.87 7.86 -18.15
C ALA A 68 5.55 7.81 -17.38
N VAL A 69 4.81 8.92 -17.32
CA VAL A 69 3.54 9.02 -16.56
C VAL A 69 2.43 8.20 -17.22
N ASP A 70 2.32 8.20 -18.54
CA ASP A 70 1.24 7.46 -19.24
C ASP A 70 1.39 5.92 -19.10
N ASP A 71 2.62 5.41 -19.15
CA ASP A 71 2.89 3.97 -18.95
C ASP A 71 2.74 3.54 -17.48
N VAL A 72 3.19 4.39 -16.53
CA VAL A 72 3.09 4.09 -15.09
C VAL A 72 1.65 4.13 -14.59
N VAL A 73 0.81 5.03 -15.11
CA VAL A 73 -0.61 5.12 -14.71
C VAL A 73 -1.38 3.88 -15.17
N ASN A 74 -1.17 3.43 -16.42
CA ASN A 74 -1.84 2.23 -16.94
C ASN A 74 -1.36 0.94 -16.27
N GLU A 75 -0.05 0.78 -16.04
CA GLU A 75 0.47 -0.38 -15.30
C GLU A 75 0.04 -0.38 -13.83
N GLY A 76 0.03 0.79 -13.19
CA GLY A 76 -0.37 0.98 -11.80
C GLY A 76 -1.82 0.57 -11.58
N ARG A 77 -2.71 0.98 -12.49
CA ARG A 77 -4.12 0.59 -12.45
C ARG A 77 -4.31 -0.92 -12.59
N MET A 78 -3.64 -1.56 -13.56
CA MET A 78 -3.71 -3.02 -13.72
C MET A 78 -3.16 -3.78 -12.52
N LYS A 79 -2.05 -3.32 -11.90
CA LYS A 79 -1.50 -3.93 -10.68
C LYS A 79 -2.44 -3.75 -9.49
N ALA A 80 -3.03 -2.56 -9.33
CA ALA A 80 -4.01 -2.29 -8.29
C ALA A 80 -5.25 -3.18 -8.42
N GLU A 81 -5.80 -3.33 -9.64
CA GLU A 81 -6.94 -4.21 -9.91
C GLU A 81 -6.63 -5.67 -9.57
N ARG A 82 -5.42 -6.16 -9.88
CA ARG A 82 -4.99 -7.51 -9.49
C ARG A 82 -4.89 -7.70 -7.98
N ILE A 83 -4.39 -6.70 -7.25
CA ILE A 83 -4.30 -6.73 -5.78
C ILE A 83 -5.70 -6.79 -5.17
N VAL A 84 -6.61 -5.91 -5.63
CA VAL A 84 -8.01 -5.86 -5.16
C VAL A 84 -8.73 -7.18 -5.46
N SER A 85 -8.56 -7.73 -6.67
CA SER A 85 -9.15 -9.01 -7.06
C SER A 85 -8.63 -10.17 -6.20
N SER A 86 -7.32 -10.24 -5.95
CA SER A 86 -6.72 -11.28 -5.12
C SER A 86 -7.19 -11.20 -3.67
N ALA A 87 -7.31 -9.99 -3.12
CA ALA A 87 -7.83 -9.76 -1.78
C ALA A 87 -9.30 -10.17 -1.66
N ARG A 88 -10.13 -9.85 -2.66
CA ARG A 88 -11.54 -10.29 -2.71
C ARG A 88 -11.66 -11.81 -2.73
N ASN A 89 -10.91 -12.48 -3.61
CA ASN A 89 -10.96 -13.94 -3.71
C ASN A 89 -10.52 -14.63 -2.41
N GLN A 90 -9.49 -14.10 -1.73
CA GLN A 90 -9.08 -14.62 -0.42
C GLN A 90 -10.16 -14.39 0.65
N ALA A 91 -10.78 -13.21 0.66
CA ALA A 91 -11.87 -12.90 1.58
C ALA A 91 -13.09 -13.81 1.37
N GLU A 92 -13.48 -14.05 0.11
CA GLU A 92 -14.57 -14.97 -0.24
C GLU A 92 -14.29 -16.41 0.20
N SER A 93 -13.06 -16.89 0.02
CA SER A 93 -12.66 -18.23 0.48
C SER A 93 -12.75 -18.34 2.02
N LEU A 94 -12.29 -17.32 2.75
CA LEU A 94 -12.39 -17.28 4.21
C LEU A 94 -13.84 -17.26 4.69
N LEU A 95 -14.70 -16.45 4.07
CA LEU A 95 -16.13 -16.39 4.35
C LEU A 95 -16.80 -17.74 4.08
N SER A 96 -16.53 -18.37 2.94
CA SER A 96 -17.08 -19.67 2.59
C SER A 96 -16.69 -20.76 3.60
N ASN A 97 -15.42 -20.80 4.01
CA ASN A 97 -14.93 -21.72 5.03
C ASN A 97 -15.61 -21.47 6.38
N ALA A 98 -15.75 -20.21 6.79
CA ALA A 98 -16.41 -19.83 8.03
C ALA A 98 -17.91 -20.23 8.03
N GLU A 99 -18.60 -20.02 6.91
CA GLU A 99 -19.99 -20.46 6.77
C GLU A 99 -20.14 -21.98 6.85
N GLN A 100 -19.21 -22.74 6.27
CA GLN A 100 -19.24 -24.20 6.31
C GLN A 100 -19.07 -24.71 7.74
N VAL A 101 -18.12 -24.16 8.50
CA VAL A 101 -17.93 -24.47 9.92
C VAL A 101 -19.16 -24.09 10.74
N LEU A 102 -19.76 -22.93 10.50
CA LEU A 102 -20.99 -22.49 11.17
C LEU A 102 -22.18 -23.42 10.85
N ARG A 103 -22.33 -23.84 9.60
CA ARG A 103 -23.36 -24.79 9.17
C ARG A 103 -23.19 -26.13 9.88
N ASP A 104 -21.97 -26.65 9.95
CA ASP A 104 -21.66 -27.91 10.62
C ASP A 104 -21.92 -27.84 12.12
N ALA A 105 -21.48 -26.76 12.77
CA ALA A 105 -21.74 -26.52 14.19
C ALA A 105 -23.25 -26.42 14.47
N ARG A 106 -23.99 -25.69 13.64
CA ARG A 106 -25.45 -25.55 13.78
C ARG A 106 -26.18 -26.87 13.56
N SER A 107 -25.74 -27.69 12.60
CA SER A 107 -26.31 -29.01 12.32
C SER A 107 -26.09 -29.98 13.49
N ARG A 108 -24.88 -30.01 14.03
CA ARG A 108 -24.54 -30.79 15.23
C ARG A 108 -25.32 -30.33 16.46
N ALA A 109 -25.46 -29.02 16.66
CA ALA A 109 -26.25 -28.47 17.77
C ALA A 109 -27.74 -28.85 17.66
N LYS A 110 -28.32 -28.80 16.45
CA LYS A 110 -29.71 -29.25 16.23
C LYS A 110 -29.89 -30.74 16.52
N THR A 111 -28.97 -31.59 16.04
CA THR A 111 -29.06 -33.04 16.29
C THR A 111 -28.86 -33.43 17.75
N VAL A 112 -28.04 -32.68 18.50
CA VAL A 112 -27.92 -32.86 19.96
C VAL A 112 -29.19 -32.41 20.67
N LYS A 113 -29.78 -31.26 20.28
CA LYS A 113 -31.02 -30.74 20.86
C LYS A 113 -32.22 -31.68 20.65
N ASP A 114 -32.39 -32.21 19.43
CA ASP A 114 -33.48 -33.15 19.13
C ASP A 114 -33.34 -34.49 19.87
N LYS A 115 -32.10 -34.93 20.15
CA LYS A 115 -31.85 -36.15 20.94
C LYS A 115 -32.13 -35.95 22.43
N SER A 116 -31.97 -34.74 22.96
CA SER A 116 -32.27 -34.42 24.36
C SER A 116 -33.77 -34.24 24.66
N ASP A 117 -34.60 -33.89 23.67
CA ASP A 117 -36.05 -33.73 23.84
C ASP A 117 -36.85 -35.06 23.70
N GLN A 118 -36.21 -36.16 23.25
CA GLN A 118 -36.86 -37.47 23.09
C GLN A 118 -36.55 -38.49 24.21
N GLY A 119 -35.82 -38.08 25.25
CA GLY A 119 -35.43 -38.91 26.40
C GLY A 119 -36.16 -38.56 27.69
#